data_AF-A0A2N2JEQ4-F1
#
_entry.id   AF-A0A2N2JEQ4-F1
#
_cell.length_a   1.000
_cell.length_b   1.000
_cell.length_c   1.000
_cell.angle_alpha   90.00
_cell.angle_beta   90.00
_cell.angle_gamma   90.00
#
_symmetry.space_group_name_H-M   'P 1'
#
loop_
_entity.id
_entity.type
_entity.pdbx_description
1 polymer ?
#
loop_
_entity_poly.entity_id
_entity_poly.type
_entity_poly.pdbx_seq_one_letter_code
_entity_poly.pdbx_strand_id
1 'polypeptide(L)'
;MGAATGPRSLHQDESPAGTCQGRNEPPQLRSEVRMARRLRRFGMLALALTTQVAVAAAAPPGRRHPDTAAVAALQPVARATLALALPMSTEPPVDAPRPPLDVTPPSALERALGGLLLDVGLPGLPQYGDVNNCGPTAAAMLLAGYQGTQTRAELEALREAIGYWSWDMFPLRQLSLPGFDAGMTTPGMLRATLEHFADDVAFAPIGHPWLPAEVWSVATLKRALAERRPILALVQSATLWNVRTAGLHWVVVRGIEDGVVIYNDPADGTRSEVAFDRFWRAWRLSDLYRSLPMVGPFQALAPDVPVPERSLMEDAGDAFLPVAR
;
A
#
# COMPACT_ATOMS: atom_id res chain seq x y z
N MET A 1 36.67 64.62 20.05
CA MET A 1 35.28 65.12 20.07
C MET A 1 34.80 65.24 18.62
N GLY A 2 33.82 64.41 18.21
CA GLY A 2 32.89 64.47 17.05
C GLY A 2 33.41 64.76 15.63
N ALA A 3 32.86 64.27 14.52
CA ALA A 3 31.81 63.31 14.15
C ALA A 3 32.00 63.05 12.63
N ALA A 4 32.15 61.81 12.15
CA ALA A 4 31.13 60.92 11.57
C ALA A 4 30.23 61.53 10.47
N THR A 5 30.52 61.19 9.21
CA THR A 5 29.57 61.19 8.08
C THR A 5 29.55 59.79 7.46
N GLY A 6 28.34 59.23 7.31
CA GLY A 6 28.09 57.93 6.67
C GLY A 6 26.94 58.02 5.66
N PRO A 7 26.82 57.09 4.69
CA PRO A 7 26.22 57.38 3.39
C PRO A 7 24.84 56.75 3.11
N ARG A 8 24.13 57.44 2.21
CA ARG A 8 23.13 57.04 1.18
C ARG A 8 22.32 55.74 1.36
N SER A 9 21.01 55.94 1.47
CA SER A 9 19.93 54.99 1.19
C SER A 9 19.60 54.96 -0.31
N LEU A 10 19.35 53.78 -0.88
CA LEU A 10 18.72 53.59 -2.19
C LEU A 10 17.55 52.61 -2.04
N HIS A 11 16.45 53.03 -2.66
CA HIS A 11 15.13 52.41 -2.70
C HIS A 11 15.12 51.02 -3.36
N GLN A 12 14.28 50.15 -2.80
CA GLN A 12 13.67 48.99 -3.44
C GLN A 12 12.52 49.48 -4.33
N ASP A 13 12.43 48.99 -5.56
CA ASP A 13 11.13 48.65 -6.18
C ASP A 13 11.28 47.81 -7.47
N GLU A 14 10.28 46.94 -7.66
CA GLU A 14 9.85 46.23 -8.88
C GLU A 14 10.64 44.99 -9.39
N SER A 15 9.94 43.85 -9.39
CA SER A 15 10.23 42.68 -10.24
C SER A 15 9.00 42.38 -11.12
N PRO A 16 9.14 42.31 -12.46
CA PRO A 16 8.05 41.97 -13.35
C PRO A 16 7.98 40.47 -13.68
N ALA A 17 6.76 40.03 -13.99
CA ALA A 17 6.41 38.72 -14.50
C ALA A 17 7.13 38.39 -15.82
N GLY A 18 7.67 37.17 -15.93
CA GLY A 18 8.26 36.63 -17.14
C GLY A 18 7.50 35.39 -17.63
N THR A 19 6.82 35.54 -18.77
CA THR A 19 6.21 34.49 -19.58
C THR A 19 7.29 33.68 -20.34
N CYS A 20 7.19 32.35 -20.33
CA CYS A 20 7.96 31.48 -21.23
C CYS A 20 7.01 30.67 -22.13
N GLN A 21 6.85 31.15 -23.37
CA GLN A 21 6.30 30.39 -24.50
C GLN A 21 7.45 29.94 -25.41
N GLY A 22 7.47 28.64 -25.74
CA GLY A 22 8.01 28.10 -26.98
C GLY A 22 9.38 27.41 -26.91
N ARG A 23 9.39 26.06 -27.01
CA ARG A 23 9.76 25.30 -28.23
C ARG A 23 10.03 23.81 -27.94
N ASN A 24 9.68 23.01 -28.94
CA ASN A 24 10.10 21.64 -29.25
C ASN A 24 9.51 20.50 -28.39
N GLU A 25 8.44 19.88 -28.91
CA GLU A 25 7.98 18.57 -28.45
C GLU A 25 9.10 17.52 -28.63
N PRO A 26 9.48 16.80 -27.56
CA PRO A 26 10.44 15.70 -27.66
C PRO A 26 9.87 14.52 -28.48
N PRO A 27 10.71 13.76 -29.20
CA PRO A 27 10.30 12.60 -30.00
C PRO A 27 9.58 11.48 -29.22
N GLN A 28 9.61 11.52 -27.88
CA GLN A 28 8.92 10.60 -26.98
C GLN A 28 7.39 10.79 -26.95
N LEU A 29 6.86 12.02 -27.15
CA LEU A 29 5.41 12.26 -27.22
C LEU A 29 4.75 11.59 -28.45
N ARG A 30 5.53 11.30 -29.51
CA ARG A 30 5.03 10.61 -30.71
C ARG A 30 4.86 9.10 -30.51
N SER A 31 5.59 8.46 -29.58
CA SER A 31 5.39 7.04 -29.26
C SER A 31 4.21 6.84 -28.31
N GLU A 32 3.99 7.77 -27.38
CA GLU A 32 2.88 7.76 -26.42
C GLU A 32 1.53 7.95 -27.10
N VAL A 33 1.41 8.90 -28.04
CA VAL A 33 0.18 9.08 -28.84
C VAL A 33 -0.10 7.86 -29.73
N ARG A 34 0.93 7.15 -30.20
CA ARG A 34 0.76 5.88 -30.94
C ARG A 34 0.33 4.73 -30.02
N MET A 35 0.84 4.66 -28.79
CA MET A 35 0.47 3.64 -27.82
C MET A 35 -0.95 3.86 -27.29
N ALA A 36 -1.34 5.10 -26.98
CA ALA A 36 -2.70 5.47 -26.60
C ALA A 36 -3.72 5.19 -27.72
N ARG A 37 -3.35 5.43 -28.99
CA ARG A 37 -4.19 5.05 -30.15
C ARG A 37 -4.29 3.53 -30.33
N ARG A 38 -3.24 2.76 -30.03
CA ARG A 38 -3.28 1.29 -30.03
C ARG A 38 -4.17 0.76 -28.90
N LEU A 39 -4.06 1.29 -27.69
CA LEU A 39 -4.88 0.90 -26.55
C LEU A 39 -6.37 1.25 -26.72
N ARG A 40 -6.70 2.42 -27.31
CA ARG A 40 -8.08 2.72 -27.72
C ARG A 40 -8.62 1.75 -28.78
N ARG A 41 -7.78 1.34 -29.74
CA ARG A 41 -8.17 0.32 -30.73
C ARG A 41 -8.42 -1.05 -30.08
N PHE A 42 -7.62 -1.45 -29.09
CA PHE A 42 -7.85 -2.69 -28.32
C PHE A 42 -9.12 -2.63 -27.46
N GLY A 43 -9.38 -1.51 -26.78
CA GLY A 43 -10.62 -1.32 -26.01
C GLY A 43 -11.87 -1.33 -26.90
N MET A 44 -11.81 -0.69 -28.07
CA MET A 44 -12.89 -0.76 -29.06
C MET A 44 -13.06 -2.16 -29.67
N LEU A 45 -11.97 -2.92 -29.83
CA LEU A 45 -12.02 -4.32 -30.27
C LEU A 45 -12.73 -5.19 -29.22
N ALA A 46 -12.38 -5.03 -27.94
CA ALA A 46 -13.00 -5.76 -26.84
C ALA A 46 -14.51 -5.46 -26.73
N LEU A 47 -14.90 -4.20 -26.90
CA LEU A 47 -16.31 -3.78 -26.91
C LEU A 47 -17.07 -4.31 -28.15
N ALA A 48 -16.43 -4.33 -29.33
CA ALA A 48 -17.01 -4.91 -30.53
C ALA A 48 -17.19 -6.44 -30.39
N LEU A 49 -16.23 -7.13 -29.77
CA LEU A 49 -16.27 -8.56 -29.49
C LEU A 49 -17.39 -8.92 -28.49
N THR A 50 -17.56 -8.17 -27.40
CA THR A 50 -18.65 -8.40 -26.45
C THR A 50 -20.02 -8.15 -27.07
N THR A 51 -20.14 -7.14 -27.94
CA THR A 51 -21.37 -6.86 -28.69
C THR A 51 -21.70 -7.97 -29.68
N GLN A 52 -20.70 -8.51 -30.40
CA GLN A 52 -20.91 -9.64 -31.32
C GLN A 52 -21.31 -10.94 -30.58
N VAL A 53 -20.74 -11.21 -29.41
CA VAL A 53 -21.12 -12.36 -28.58
C VAL A 53 -22.56 -12.21 -28.05
N ALA A 54 -22.95 -11.01 -27.62
CA ALA A 54 -24.33 -10.75 -27.17
C ALA A 54 -25.36 -10.89 -28.32
N VAL A 55 -25.03 -10.40 -29.51
CA VAL A 55 -25.87 -10.55 -30.72
C VAL A 55 -25.98 -12.00 -31.17
N ALA A 56 -24.88 -12.77 -31.10
CA ALA A 56 -24.88 -14.20 -31.43
C ALA A 56 -25.69 -15.03 -30.42
N ALA A 57 -25.69 -14.66 -29.14
CA ALA A 57 -26.48 -15.32 -28.09
C ALA A 57 -27.99 -15.01 -28.17
N ALA A 58 -28.38 -13.90 -28.82
CA ALA A 58 -29.78 -13.49 -29.00
C ALA A 58 -30.40 -13.96 -30.33
N ALA A 59 -29.66 -14.68 -31.17
CA ALA A 59 -30.17 -15.14 -32.47
C ALA A 59 -31.20 -16.28 -32.31
N PRO A 60 -32.31 -16.26 -33.08
CA PRO A 60 -33.35 -17.29 -33.01
C PRO A 60 -32.82 -18.67 -33.41
N PRO A 61 -33.36 -19.76 -32.82
CA PRO A 61 -32.90 -21.12 -33.09
C PRO A 61 -33.15 -21.48 -34.56
N GLY A 62 -32.08 -21.67 -35.33
CA GLY A 62 -32.17 -22.03 -36.76
C GLY A 62 -30.99 -21.58 -37.63
N ARG A 63 -30.08 -20.73 -37.14
CA ARG A 63 -28.81 -20.40 -37.83
C ARG A 63 -27.63 -21.08 -37.14
N ARG A 64 -26.72 -21.62 -37.96
CA ARG A 64 -25.55 -22.45 -37.58
C ARG A 64 -24.85 -21.89 -36.34
N HIS A 65 -24.65 -22.76 -35.33
CA HIS A 65 -23.96 -22.44 -34.09
C HIS A 65 -22.55 -21.89 -34.35
N PRO A 66 -22.14 -20.78 -33.72
CA PRO A 66 -20.73 -20.45 -33.62
C PRO A 66 -20.03 -21.53 -32.81
N ASP A 67 -18.77 -21.79 -33.17
CA ASP A 67 -17.90 -22.80 -32.56
C ASP A 67 -17.96 -22.71 -31.02
N THR A 68 -18.56 -23.71 -30.39
CA THR A 68 -18.83 -23.75 -28.95
C THR A 68 -17.57 -23.58 -28.10
N ALA A 69 -16.40 -23.93 -28.66
CA ALA A 69 -15.11 -23.72 -28.02
C ALA A 69 -14.75 -22.22 -27.87
N ALA A 70 -15.09 -21.38 -28.85
CA ALA A 70 -14.79 -19.96 -28.83
C ALA A 70 -15.68 -19.18 -27.84
N VAL A 71 -16.95 -19.60 -27.70
CA VAL A 71 -17.89 -19.00 -26.73
C VAL A 71 -17.50 -19.37 -25.30
N ALA A 72 -17.05 -20.61 -25.06
CA ALA A 72 -16.56 -21.06 -23.76
C ALA A 72 -15.28 -20.32 -23.33
N ALA A 73 -14.37 -20.01 -24.27
CA ALA A 73 -13.13 -19.29 -23.97
C ALA A 73 -13.36 -17.82 -23.58
N LEU A 74 -14.45 -17.19 -24.02
CA LEU A 74 -14.73 -15.76 -23.76
C LEU A 74 -15.62 -15.52 -22.53
N GLN A 75 -16.25 -16.56 -21.99
CA GLN A 75 -17.12 -16.47 -20.80
C GLN A 75 -16.44 -15.90 -19.54
N PRO A 76 -15.18 -16.28 -19.20
CA PRO A 76 -14.50 -15.75 -18.02
C PRO A 76 -14.25 -14.24 -18.10
N VAL A 77 -13.89 -13.76 -19.29
CA VAL A 77 -13.61 -12.34 -19.55
C VAL A 77 -14.89 -11.51 -19.42
N ALA A 78 -16.01 -11.99 -20.00
CA ALA A 78 -17.31 -11.32 -19.90
C ALA A 78 -17.82 -11.24 -18.45
N ARG A 79 -17.63 -12.28 -17.64
CA ARG A 79 -17.99 -12.27 -16.20
C ARG A 79 -17.18 -11.26 -15.41
N ALA A 80 -15.87 -11.18 -15.65
CA ALA A 80 -15.00 -10.19 -15.00
C ALA A 80 -15.41 -8.75 -15.37
N THR A 81 -15.80 -8.49 -16.61
CA THR A 81 -16.27 -7.17 -17.04
C THR A 81 -17.64 -6.81 -16.45
N LEU A 82 -18.56 -7.78 -16.31
CA LEU A 82 -19.89 -7.53 -15.75
C LEU A 82 -19.83 -7.24 -14.23
N ALA A 83 -18.92 -7.90 -13.50
CA ALA A 83 -18.70 -7.67 -12.07
C ALA A 83 -18.17 -6.25 -11.76
N LEU A 84 -17.50 -5.62 -12.72
CA LEU A 84 -17.00 -4.24 -12.62
C LEU A 84 -18.06 -3.18 -12.98
N ALA A 85 -19.21 -3.57 -13.53
CA ALA A 85 -20.19 -2.65 -14.13
C ALA A 85 -21.49 -2.51 -13.32
N LEU A 86 -21.65 -3.18 -12.18
CA LEU A 86 -22.86 -3.08 -11.35
C LEU A 86 -22.81 -1.84 -10.42
N PRO A 87 -23.82 -0.95 -10.43
CA PRO A 87 -23.89 0.15 -9.48
C PRO A 87 -24.42 -0.35 -8.13
N MET A 88 -23.61 -0.20 -7.08
CA MET A 88 -24.04 -0.40 -5.70
C MET A 88 -24.77 0.85 -5.19
N SER A 89 -26.06 0.69 -4.88
CA SER A 89 -26.98 1.74 -4.46
C SER A 89 -27.29 1.68 -2.94
N THR A 90 -27.69 2.86 -2.43
CA THR A 90 -28.21 3.26 -1.10
C THR A 90 -27.23 3.30 0.08
N GLU A 91 -26.79 4.52 0.39
CA GLU A 91 -26.01 4.92 1.57
C GLU A 91 -26.84 4.89 2.87
N PRO A 92 -26.25 4.51 4.02
CA PRO A 92 -26.66 4.96 5.33
C PRO A 92 -25.84 6.17 5.79
N PRO A 93 -26.37 6.97 6.75
CA PRO A 93 -25.80 8.25 7.15
C PRO A 93 -24.44 8.13 7.84
N VAL A 94 -23.64 9.18 7.67
CA VAL A 94 -22.20 9.31 7.94
C VAL A 94 -21.83 9.41 9.45
N ASP A 95 -22.81 9.44 10.37
CA ASP A 95 -22.56 9.75 11.80
C ASP A 95 -22.84 8.59 12.78
N ALA A 96 -22.74 7.33 12.37
CA ALA A 96 -22.94 6.21 13.30
C ALA A 96 -21.73 6.09 14.28
N PRO A 97 -21.96 6.07 15.62
CA PRO A 97 -20.89 5.87 16.58
C PRO A 97 -20.21 4.51 16.34
N ARG A 98 -18.87 4.50 16.44
CA ARG A 98 -18.06 3.27 16.30
C ARG A 98 -18.60 2.21 17.25
N PRO A 99 -19.00 1.01 16.78
CA PRO A 99 -19.44 -0.04 17.67
C PRO A 99 -18.28 -0.44 18.60
N PRO A 100 -18.55 -0.77 19.87
CA PRO A 100 -17.54 -1.29 20.78
C PRO A 100 -16.89 -2.53 20.14
N LEU A 101 -15.56 -2.67 20.31
CA LEU A 101 -14.83 -3.85 19.89
C LEU A 101 -15.45 -5.06 20.61
N ASP A 102 -16.02 -5.97 19.83
CA ASP A 102 -16.58 -7.22 20.33
C ASP A 102 -15.41 -8.14 20.68
N VAL A 103 -15.02 -8.16 21.96
CA VAL A 103 -13.87 -8.93 22.45
C VAL A 103 -14.31 -10.38 22.65
N THR A 104 -14.14 -11.20 21.60
CA THR A 104 -14.33 -12.65 21.73
C THR A 104 -13.17 -13.22 22.56
N PRO A 105 -13.43 -14.09 23.56
CA PRO A 105 -12.35 -14.65 24.39
C PRO A 105 -11.40 -15.53 23.56
N PRO A 106 -10.10 -15.51 23.86
CA PRO A 106 -9.10 -16.24 23.08
C PRO A 106 -9.30 -17.75 23.16
N SER A 107 -9.16 -18.40 22.01
CA SER A 107 -9.19 -19.85 21.81
C SER A 107 -8.13 -20.57 22.64
N ALA A 108 -8.29 -21.89 22.83
CA ALA A 108 -7.32 -22.73 23.53
C ALA A 108 -5.92 -22.73 22.86
N LEU A 109 -5.85 -22.53 21.53
CA LEU A 109 -4.61 -22.40 20.78
C LEU A 109 -3.92 -21.03 21.04
N GLU A 110 -4.69 -19.94 21.16
CA GLU A 110 -4.18 -18.62 21.52
C GLU A 110 -3.64 -18.58 22.95
N ARG A 111 -4.25 -19.33 23.87
CA ARG A 111 -3.74 -19.51 25.25
C ARG A 111 -2.47 -20.36 25.33
N ALA A 112 -2.35 -21.40 24.49
CA ALA A 112 -1.17 -22.27 24.46
C ALA A 112 0.06 -21.61 23.81
N LEU A 113 -0.17 -20.63 22.92
CA LEU A 113 0.85 -19.77 22.32
C LEU A 113 1.04 -18.46 23.13
N GLY A 114 0.73 -18.52 24.43
CA GLY A 114 0.32 -17.39 25.27
C GLY A 114 1.22 -16.15 25.25
N GLY A 115 0.56 -15.02 25.47
CA GLY A 115 1.07 -13.86 26.22
C GLY A 115 2.41 -13.30 25.75
N LEU A 116 2.67 -13.33 24.44
CA LEU A 116 3.94 -12.91 23.90
C LEU A 116 3.98 -11.38 23.75
N LEU A 117 4.04 -10.69 24.88
CA LEU A 117 4.14 -9.23 25.03
C LEU A 117 5.44 -8.74 24.36
N LEU A 118 5.39 -8.51 23.05
CA LEU A 118 6.53 -8.07 22.25
C LEU A 118 6.07 -6.99 21.30
N ASP A 119 6.21 -5.75 21.76
CA ASP A 119 6.16 -4.56 20.93
C ASP A 119 7.61 -4.08 20.69
N VAL A 120 8.07 -4.11 19.43
CA VAL A 120 9.46 -3.76 19.04
C VAL A 120 9.70 -2.24 18.94
N GLY A 121 8.84 -1.38 19.48
CA GLY A 121 9.23 0.02 19.70
C GLY A 121 9.41 0.89 18.44
N LEU A 122 8.94 0.48 17.25
CA LEU A 122 9.25 1.19 16.00
C LEU A 122 8.64 2.60 15.93
N PRO A 123 9.34 3.59 15.35
CA PRO A 123 8.80 4.93 15.19
C PRO A 123 7.66 4.96 14.18
N GLY A 124 6.67 5.81 14.46
CA GLY A 124 5.54 6.07 13.58
C GLY A 124 5.83 7.23 12.61
N LEU A 125 5.29 7.15 11.39
CA LEU A 125 5.47 8.17 10.36
C LEU A 125 4.24 8.28 9.44
N PRO A 126 3.52 9.41 9.42
CA PRO A 126 2.43 9.59 8.47
C PRO A 126 2.97 9.69 7.04
N GLN A 127 2.21 9.16 6.09
CA GLN A 127 2.42 9.40 4.68
C GLN A 127 1.96 10.83 4.36
N TYR A 128 2.90 11.67 3.92
CA TYR A 128 2.58 12.96 3.32
C TYR A 128 2.64 12.89 1.80
N GLY A 129 1.77 13.66 1.15
CA GLY A 129 1.73 13.83 -0.29
C GLY A 129 0.76 12.86 -0.97
N ASP A 130 1.25 12.16 -1.99
CA ASP A 130 0.47 11.21 -2.79
C ASP A 130 -0.11 10.09 -1.90
N VAL A 131 -1.39 9.76 -2.09
CA VAL A 131 -2.10 8.69 -1.38
C VAL A 131 -1.43 7.31 -1.58
N ASN A 132 -0.56 7.21 -2.57
CA ASN A 132 0.17 6.00 -2.96
C ASN A 132 1.54 5.83 -2.29
N ASN A 133 1.80 6.55 -1.20
CA ASN A 133 3.09 6.53 -0.50
C ASN A 133 3.14 5.59 0.73
N CYS A 134 2.12 4.75 0.95
CA CYS A 134 2.07 3.84 2.09
C CYS A 134 3.25 2.86 2.14
N GLY A 135 3.66 2.32 0.97
CA GLY A 135 4.79 1.38 0.86
C GLY A 135 6.13 2.00 1.31
N PRO A 136 6.62 3.08 0.67
CA PRO A 136 7.82 3.79 1.10
C PRO A 136 7.80 4.24 2.55
N THR A 137 6.66 4.72 3.02
CA THR A 137 6.50 5.18 4.40
C THR A 137 6.61 4.01 5.39
N ALA A 138 5.98 2.87 5.10
CA ALA A 138 6.12 1.66 5.91
C ALA A 138 7.56 1.13 5.90
N ALA A 139 8.23 1.13 4.73
CA ALA A 139 9.64 0.76 4.63
C ALA A 139 10.54 1.66 5.48
N ALA A 140 10.31 2.98 5.47
CA ALA A 140 11.07 3.92 6.28
C ALA A 140 10.93 3.65 7.77
N MET A 141 9.71 3.40 8.26
CA MET A 141 9.47 3.02 9.68
C MET A 141 10.24 1.75 10.07
N LEU A 142 10.24 0.74 9.20
CA LEU A 142 10.95 -0.51 9.46
C LEU A 142 12.46 -0.30 9.49
N LEU A 143 13.00 0.33 8.44
CA LEU A 143 14.42 0.59 8.26
C LEU A 143 15.00 1.50 9.35
N ALA A 144 14.22 2.48 9.83
CA ALA A 144 14.62 3.32 10.95
C ALA A 144 14.94 2.51 12.21
N GLY A 145 14.21 1.42 12.46
CA GLY A 145 14.51 0.48 13.54
C GLY A 145 15.89 -0.18 13.39
N TYR A 146 16.29 -0.53 12.17
CA TYR A 146 17.58 -1.15 11.87
C TYR A 146 18.74 -0.16 11.81
N GLN A 147 18.50 1.04 11.30
CA GLN A 147 19.49 2.10 11.16
C GLN A 147 19.70 2.91 12.44
N GLY A 148 18.87 2.66 13.47
CA GLY A 148 18.91 3.42 14.72
C GLY A 148 18.54 4.89 14.51
N THR A 149 17.69 5.19 13.54
CA THR A 149 17.22 6.54 13.26
C THR A 149 16.41 7.06 14.45
N GLN A 150 16.80 8.21 15.00
CA GLN A 150 16.25 8.69 16.27
C GLN A 150 15.31 9.88 16.12
N THR A 151 15.47 10.66 15.05
CA THR A 151 14.68 11.89 14.88
C THR A 151 13.60 11.72 13.80
N ARG A 152 12.51 12.47 13.97
CA ARG A 152 11.47 12.58 12.94
C ARG A 152 12.00 13.10 11.61
N ALA A 153 12.91 14.06 11.63
CA ALA A 153 13.48 14.64 10.43
C ALA A 153 14.29 13.61 9.62
N GLU A 154 15.08 12.77 10.28
CA GLU A 154 15.80 11.67 9.63
C GLU A 154 14.83 10.63 9.05
N LEU A 155 13.76 10.30 9.78
CA LEU A 155 12.74 9.36 9.34
C LEU A 155 11.95 9.89 8.12
N GLU A 156 11.62 11.19 8.11
CA GLU A 156 11.01 11.88 6.96
C GLU A 156 11.95 11.90 5.75
N ALA A 157 13.23 12.20 5.97
CA ALA A 157 14.26 12.18 4.93
C ALA A 157 14.46 10.77 4.34
N LEU A 158 14.45 9.72 5.18
CA LEU A 158 14.54 8.33 4.75
C LEU A 158 13.33 7.95 3.89
N ARG A 159 12.11 8.30 4.31
CA ARG A 159 10.89 8.09 3.52
C ARG A 159 10.96 8.78 2.17
N GLU A 160 11.44 10.03 2.12
CA GLU A 160 11.57 10.77 0.87
C GLU A 160 12.61 10.14 -0.06
N ALA A 161 13.78 9.77 0.47
CA ALA A 161 14.82 9.05 -0.28
C ALA A 161 14.28 7.74 -0.87
N ILE A 162 13.56 6.95 -0.07
CA ILE A 162 12.91 5.72 -0.54
C ILE A 162 11.85 6.03 -1.60
N GLY A 163 11.03 7.06 -1.37
CA GLY A 163 9.99 7.50 -2.29
C GLY A 163 10.57 7.84 -3.66
N TYR A 164 11.54 8.75 -3.73
CA TYR A 164 12.21 9.14 -4.97
C TYR A 164 12.88 7.95 -5.66
N TRP A 165 13.70 7.19 -4.92
CA TRP A 165 14.38 6.03 -5.47
C TRP A 165 13.42 5.01 -6.07
N SER A 166 12.32 4.71 -5.37
CA SER A 166 11.34 3.73 -5.86
C SER A 166 10.53 4.23 -7.07
N TRP A 167 10.33 5.54 -7.22
CA TRP A 167 9.74 6.11 -8.44
C TRP A 167 10.67 6.00 -9.64
N ASP A 168 11.97 6.20 -9.43
CA ASP A 168 12.99 6.11 -10.48
C ASP A 168 13.24 4.66 -10.91
N MET A 169 13.31 3.75 -9.95
CA MET A 169 13.64 2.34 -10.19
C MET A 169 12.47 1.52 -10.73
N PHE A 170 11.23 1.93 -10.44
CA PHE A 170 10.03 1.18 -10.84
C PHE A 170 9.09 2.05 -11.69
N PRO A 171 9.37 2.24 -12.99
CA PRO A 171 8.49 2.99 -13.88
C PRO A 171 7.05 2.47 -13.91
N LEU A 172 6.84 1.17 -13.68
CA LEU A 172 5.51 0.57 -13.58
C LEU A 172 4.68 1.10 -12.42
N ARG A 173 5.31 1.68 -11.39
CA ARG A 173 4.63 2.37 -10.29
C ARG A 173 3.84 3.58 -10.81
N GLN A 174 4.23 4.18 -11.93
CA GLN A 174 3.51 5.29 -12.57
C GLN A 174 2.28 4.83 -13.36
N LEU A 175 2.04 3.52 -13.52
CA LEU A 175 0.87 3.02 -14.22
C LEU A 175 -0.37 3.05 -13.30
N SER A 176 -1.41 3.75 -13.72
CA SER A 176 -2.76 3.58 -13.20
C SER A 176 -3.43 2.36 -13.83
N LEU A 177 -3.98 1.48 -13.02
CA LEU A 177 -4.94 0.50 -13.52
C LEU A 177 -6.31 1.18 -13.71
N PRO A 178 -7.15 0.75 -14.67
CA PRO A 178 -8.49 1.31 -14.81
C PRO A 178 -9.28 1.21 -13.49
N GLY A 179 -9.67 2.36 -12.95
CA GLY A 179 -10.38 2.45 -11.67
C GLY A 179 -9.49 2.48 -10.41
N PHE A 180 -8.17 2.56 -10.57
CA PHE A 180 -7.20 2.68 -9.48
C PHE A 180 -6.23 3.85 -9.73
N ASP A 181 -5.82 4.51 -8.65
CA ASP A 181 -4.77 5.53 -8.75
C ASP A 181 -3.43 4.89 -9.16
N ALA A 182 -2.59 5.65 -9.89
CA ALA A 182 -1.20 5.23 -10.12
C ALA A 182 -0.45 5.21 -8.79
N GLY A 183 0.57 4.37 -8.63
CA GLY A 183 1.50 4.49 -7.50
C GLY A 183 1.61 3.26 -6.60
N MET A 184 0.91 2.17 -6.90
CA MET A 184 0.94 0.95 -6.08
C MET A 184 2.36 0.42 -5.88
N THR A 185 2.77 0.29 -4.62
CA THR A 185 4.01 -0.41 -4.26
C THR A 185 3.75 -1.90 -4.13
N THR A 186 4.27 -2.68 -5.08
CA THR A 186 4.14 -4.15 -5.06
C THR A 186 5.08 -4.77 -4.00
N PRO A 187 4.84 -6.01 -3.54
CA PRO A 187 5.76 -6.69 -2.62
C PRO A 187 7.19 -6.81 -3.15
N GLY A 188 7.35 -7.08 -4.45
CA GLY A 188 8.68 -7.17 -5.07
C GLY A 188 9.42 -5.83 -5.09
N MET A 189 8.70 -4.74 -5.37
CA MET A 189 9.26 -3.39 -5.29
C MET A 189 9.68 -3.05 -3.86
N LEU A 190 8.82 -3.35 -2.88
CA LEU A 190 9.10 -3.08 -1.47
C LEU A 190 10.31 -3.88 -0.98
N ARG A 191 10.42 -5.16 -1.35
CA ARG A 191 11.59 -5.98 -1.03
C ARG A 191 12.88 -5.40 -1.60
N ALA A 192 12.87 -5.06 -2.89
CA ALA A 192 14.04 -4.46 -3.55
C ALA A 192 14.42 -3.10 -2.94
N THR A 193 13.43 -2.31 -2.50
CA THR A 193 13.67 -1.11 -1.70
C THR A 193 14.36 -1.43 -0.38
N LEU A 194 13.84 -2.38 0.39
CA LEU A 194 14.42 -2.73 1.69
C LEU A 194 15.85 -3.22 1.56
N GLU A 195 16.11 -4.13 0.60
CA GLU A 195 17.46 -4.66 0.30
C GLU A 195 18.41 -3.57 -0.22
N HIS A 196 17.91 -2.47 -0.80
CA HIS A 196 18.75 -1.34 -1.21
C HIS A 196 19.16 -0.43 -0.04
N PHE A 197 18.27 -0.21 0.93
CA PHE A 197 18.49 0.72 2.04
C PHE A 197 18.98 0.04 3.33
N ALA A 198 18.95 -1.29 3.41
CA ALA A 198 19.60 -2.10 4.44
C ALA A 198 20.26 -3.31 3.77
N ASP A 199 21.48 -3.11 3.27
CA ASP A 199 22.25 -4.10 2.52
C ASP A 199 22.74 -5.28 3.40
N ASP A 200 22.72 -5.11 4.71
CA ASP A 200 23.07 -6.10 5.72
C ASP A 200 21.86 -6.89 6.27
N VAL A 201 20.63 -6.57 5.85
CA VAL A 201 19.40 -7.23 6.29
C VAL A 201 18.72 -7.92 5.10
N ALA A 202 18.51 -9.24 5.19
CA ALA A 202 17.74 -9.95 4.17
C ALA A 202 16.25 -9.97 4.55
N PHE A 203 15.38 -9.86 3.54
CA PHE A 203 13.93 -9.85 3.75
C PHE A 203 13.29 -11.09 3.13
N ALA A 204 12.75 -11.95 3.99
CA ALA A 204 12.07 -13.17 3.61
C ALA A 204 10.56 -12.93 3.43
N PRO A 205 9.96 -13.43 2.34
CA PRO A 205 8.53 -13.36 2.16
C PRO A 205 7.81 -14.37 3.07
N ILE A 206 6.79 -13.89 3.76
CA ILE A 206 5.80 -14.72 4.45
C ILE A 206 4.58 -14.81 3.54
N GLY A 207 4.52 -15.87 2.75
CA GLY A 207 3.37 -16.15 1.89
C GLY A 207 2.14 -16.51 2.72
N HIS A 208 0.96 -16.14 2.22
CA HIS A 208 -0.33 -16.50 2.79
C HIS A 208 -1.12 -17.41 1.82
N PRO A 209 -0.77 -18.72 1.75
CA PRO A 209 -1.45 -19.67 0.87
C PRO A 209 -2.88 -19.96 1.34
N TRP A 210 -3.68 -20.62 0.49
CA TRP A 210 -4.98 -21.16 0.90
C TRP A 210 -4.82 -22.27 1.96
N LEU A 211 -5.90 -22.55 2.69
CA LEU A 211 -5.97 -23.67 3.64
C LEU A 211 -5.51 -24.99 2.98
N PRO A 212 -4.80 -25.86 3.71
CA PRO A 212 -4.47 -25.76 5.14
C PRO A 212 -3.17 -24.99 5.46
N ALA A 213 -2.45 -24.51 4.46
CA ALA A 213 -1.12 -23.92 4.65
C ALA A 213 -1.13 -22.53 5.33
N GLU A 214 -2.31 -21.92 5.46
CA GLU A 214 -2.58 -20.69 6.24
C GLU A 214 -2.02 -20.77 7.68
N VAL A 215 -2.10 -21.94 8.33
CA VAL A 215 -1.60 -22.13 9.71
C VAL A 215 -0.09 -21.86 9.80
N TRP A 216 0.67 -22.19 8.75
CA TRP A 216 2.11 -21.94 8.70
C TRP A 216 2.43 -20.45 8.56
N SER A 217 1.60 -19.68 7.87
CA SER A 217 1.76 -18.21 7.77
C SER A 217 1.56 -17.55 9.12
N VAL A 218 0.54 -17.96 9.88
CA VAL A 218 0.33 -17.49 11.26
C VAL A 218 1.51 -17.85 12.14
N ALA A 219 1.97 -19.11 12.08
CA ALA A 219 3.11 -19.56 12.88
C ALA A 219 4.38 -18.79 12.54
N THR A 220 4.63 -18.52 11.25
CA THR A 220 5.78 -17.74 10.77
C THR A 220 5.70 -16.29 11.22
N LEU A 221 4.52 -15.66 11.11
CA LEU A 221 4.27 -14.30 11.60
C LEU A 221 4.55 -14.21 13.10
N LYS A 222 3.94 -15.08 13.90
CA LYS A 222 4.11 -15.11 15.35
C LYS A 222 5.58 -15.34 15.74
N ARG A 223 6.27 -16.26 15.06
CA ARG A 223 7.69 -16.53 15.30
C ARG A 223 8.58 -15.33 14.98
N ALA A 224 8.37 -14.68 13.84
CA ALA A 224 9.15 -13.50 13.45
C ALA A 224 8.97 -12.38 14.49
N LEU A 225 7.73 -12.07 14.89
CA LEU A 225 7.47 -11.07 15.93
C LEU A 225 8.06 -11.48 17.28
N ALA A 226 8.02 -12.77 17.64
CA ALA A 226 8.64 -13.28 18.85
C ALA A 226 10.17 -13.09 18.89
N GLU A 227 10.80 -13.16 17.72
CA GLU A 227 12.22 -12.93 17.51
C GLU A 227 12.53 -11.44 17.26
N ARG A 228 11.60 -10.52 17.53
CA ARG A 228 11.76 -9.06 17.31
C ARG A 228 12.07 -8.69 15.86
N ARG A 229 11.44 -9.40 14.93
CA ARG A 229 11.50 -9.17 13.48
C ARG A 229 10.17 -8.60 13.02
N PRO A 230 9.97 -7.27 13.09
CA PRO A 230 8.73 -6.61 12.66
C PRO A 230 8.49 -6.83 11.18
N ILE A 231 7.21 -6.83 10.80
CA ILE A 231 6.75 -7.39 9.53
C ILE A 231 6.03 -6.31 8.74
N LEU A 232 6.42 -6.13 7.47
CA LEU A 232 5.66 -5.34 6.52
C LEU A 232 4.55 -6.19 5.93
N ALA A 233 3.30 -5.85 6.24
CA ALA A 233 2.14 -6.60 5.76
C ALA A 233 1.32 -5.75 4.79
N LEU A 234 0.96 -6.33 3.65
CA LEU A 234 -0.01 -5.77 2.73
C LEU A 234 -1.40 -6.24 3.13
N VAL A 235 -2.29 -5.32 3.46
CA VAL A 235 -3.62 -5.62 4.00
C VAL A 235 -4.72 -4.94 3.19
N GLN A 236 -5.92 -5.50 3.23
CA GLN A 236 -7.12 -4.85 2.73
C GLN A 236 -7.62 -3.88 3.81
N SER A 237 -7.39 -2.59 3.60
CA SER A 237 -7.63 -1.57 4.63
C SER A 237 -9.11 -1.44 5.00
N ALA A 238 -10.03 -1.79 4.09
CA ALA A 238 -11.47 -1.80 4.36
C ALA A 238 -11.80 -2.81 5.48
N THR A 239 -11.13 -3.97 5.47
CA THR A 239 -11.28 -5.00 6.50
C THR A 239 -10.53 -4.61 7.77
N LEU A 240 -9.31 -4.06 7.64
CA LEU A 240 -8.49 -3.67 8.79
C LEU A 240 -9.16 -2.56 9.62
N TRP A 241 -9.55 -1.47 8.96
CA TRP A 241 -10.16 -0.29 9.59
C TRP A 241 -11.68 -0.42 9.79
N ASN A 242 -12.29 -1.49 9.28
CA ASN A 242 -13.74 -1.68 9.27
C ASN A 242 -14.50 -0.52 8.59
N VAL A 243 -14.06 -0.16 7.39
CA VAL A 243 -14.65 0.90 6.55
C VAL A 243 -15.13 0.33 5.22
N ARG A 244 -16.05 1.03 4.54
CA ARG A 244 -16.69 0.54 3.30
C ARG A 244 -15.81 0.65 2.06
N THR A 245 -15.03 1.71 1.97
CA THR A 245 -14.22 2.04 0.80
C THR A 245 -12.77 2.15 1.23
N ALA A 246 -11.96 1.17 0.85
CA ALA A 246 -10.51 1.28 0.96
C ALA A 246 -9.83 0.21 0.08
N GLY A 247 -8.59 0.51 -0.32
CA GLY A 247 -7.79 -0.34 -1.21
C GLY A 247 -6.87 -1.32 -0.47
N LEU A 248 -5.76 -1.63 -1.12
CA LEU A 248 -4.62 -2.30 -0.49
C LEU A 248 -3.77 -1.26 0.25
N HIS A 249 -3.25 -1.63 1.41
CA HIS A 249 -2.46 -0.74 2.24
C HIS A 249 -1.29 -1.48 2.89
N TRP A 250 -0.12 -0.85 2.97
CA TRP A 250 1.01 -1.40 3.70
C TRP A 250 0.95 -0.96 5.15
N VAL A 251 1.21 -1.86 6.09
CA VAL A 251 1.34 -1.58 7.52
C VAL A 251 2.60 -2.24 8.07
N VAL A 252 3.11 -1.71 9.19
CA VAL A 252 4.24 -2.31 9.91
C VAL A 252 3.74 -2.99 11.16
N VAL A 253 3.64 -4.32 11.13
CA VAL A 253 3.29 -5.12 12.30
C VAL A 253 4.51 -5.22 13.21
N ARG A 254 4.38 -4.70 14.43
CA ARG A 254 5.46 -4.57 15.41
C ARG A 254 5.31 -5.49 16.61
N GLY A 255 4.13 -6.11 16.77
CA GLY A 255 3.86 -6.99 17.90
C GLY A 255 2.51 -7.68 17.87
N ILE A 256 2.34 -8.67 18.75
CA ILE A 256 1.05 -9.29 19.07
C ILE A 256 0.97 -9.44 20.59
N GLU A 257 -0.05 -8.87 21.23
CA GLU A 257 -0.27 -8.94 22.67
C GLU A 257 -1.69 -9.42 22.94
N ASP A 258 -1.86 -10.49 23.73
CA ASP A 258 -3.18 -11.00 24.14
C ASP A 258 -4.21 -11.18 23.01
N GLY A 259 -3.75 -11.60 21.83
CA GLY A 259 -4.62 -11.77 20.65
C GLY A 259 -4.93 -10.48 19.90
N VAL A 260 -4.24 -9.39 20.22
CA VAL A 260 -4.29 -8.08 19.54
C VAL A 260 -3.00 -7.90 18.75
N VAL A 261 -3.12 -7.57 17.47
CA VAL A 261 -2.01 -7.17 16.62
C VAL A 261 -1.75 -5.68 16.80
N ILE A 262 -0.50 -5.35 17.11
CA ILE A 262 -0.02 -3.97 17.23
C ILE A 262 0.72 -3.64 15.94
N TYR A 263 0.36 -2.53 15.30
CA TYR A 263 0.97 -2.09 14.05
C TYR A 263 1.11 -0.57 13.97
N ASN A 264 2.09 -0.09 13.21
CA ASN A 264 2.13 1.31 12.80
C ASN A 264 1.42 1.44 11.44
N ASP A 265 0.50 2.40 11.35
CA ASP A 265 -0.24 2.70 10.13
C ASP A 265 0.38 3.87 9.38
N PRO A 266 0.90 3.69 8.14
CA PRO A 266 1.39 4.81 7.35
C PRO A 266 0.35 5.88 7.04
N ALA A 267 -0.95 5.60 7.11
CA ALA A 267 -1.98 6.59 6.80
C ALA A 267 -1.90 7.82 7.73
N ASP A 268 -1.61 7.61 9.01
CA ASP A 268 -1.55 8.66 10.03
C ASP A 268 -0.29 8.60 10.90
N GLY A 269 0.56 7.60 10.70
CA GLY A 269 1.78 7.36 11.47
C GLY A 269 1.54 6.87 12.88
N THR A 270 0.31 6.51 13.24
CA THR A 270 -0.03 6.15 14.62
C THR A 270 0.24 4.67 14.90
N ARG A 271 0.54 4.37 16.17
CA ARG A 271 0.46 3.02 16.71
C ARG A 271 -1.01 2.66 16.85
N SER A 272 -1.43 1.62 16.16
CA SER A 272 -2.80 1.10 16.13
C SER A 272 -2.85 -0.34 16.63
N GLU A 273 -4.03 -0.73 17.10
CA GLU A 273 -4.31 -2.04 17.66
C GLU A 273 -5.56 -2.64 17.01
N VAL A 274 -5.52 -3.94 16.75
CA VAL A 274 -6.64 -4.65 16.14
C VAL A 274 -6.68 -6.10 16.58
N ALA A 275 -7.86 -6.68 16.78
CA ALA A 275 -7.99 -8.11 17.05
C ALA A 275 -7.31 -8.94 15.96
N PHE A 276 -6.59 -10.00 16.36
CA PHE A 276 -5.81 -10.85 15.45
C PHE A 276 -6.66 -11.39 14.30
N ASP A 277 -7.90 -11.83 14.57
CA ASP A 277 -8.83 -12.32 13.54
C ASP A 277 -9.20 -11.25 12.48
N ARG A 278 -9.31 -9.98 12.88
CA ARG A 278 -9.54 -8.89 11.92
C ARG A 278 -8.28 -8.62 11.09
N PHE A 279 -7.11 -8.52 11.73
CA PHE A 279 -5.84 -8.39 11.01
C PHE A 279 -5.63 -9.54 10.02
N TRP A 280 -5.87 -10.77 10.48
CA TRP A 280 -5.77 -11.98 9.70
C TRP A 280 -6.61 -11.94 8.44
N ARG A 281 -7.91 -11.61 8.56
CA ARG A 281 -8.79 -11.45 7.38
C ARG A 281 -8.33 -10.33 6.45
N ALA A 282 -7.81 -9.24 7.01
CA ALA A 282 -7.29 -8.12 6.21
C ALA A 282 -6.01 -8.52 5.45
N TRP A 283 -5.09 -9.25 6.07
CA TRP A 283 -3.84 -9.71 5.48
C TRP A 283 -4.03 -10.88 4.50
N ARG A 284 -5.05 -11.72 4.72
CA ARG A 284 -5.43 -12.79 3.80
C ARG A 284 -5.82 -12.27 2.42
N LEU A 285 -6.41 -11.07 2.38
CA LEU A 285 -6.94 -10.38 1.20
C LEU A 285 -8.10 -11.14 0.53
N SER A 286 -9.00 -10.39 -0.11
CA SER A 286 -10.09 -10.99 -0.91
C SER A 286 -9.60 -11.60 -2.22
N ASP A 287 -10.34 -12.56 -2.77
CA ASP A 287 -10.00 -13.25 -4.03
C ASP A 287 -9.77 -12.29 -5.21
N LEU A 288 -10.47 -11.15 -5.21
CA LEU A 288 -10.28 -10.10 -6.20
C LEU A 288 -8.85 -9.58 -6.19
N TYR A 289 -8.36 -9.09 -5.06
CA TYR A 289 -6.97 -8.66 -4.93
C TYR A 289 -6.02 -9.83 -5.12
N ARG A 290 -6.46 -11.04 -4.73
CA ARG A 290 -5.63 -12.23 -4.87
C ARG A 290 -5.30 -12.62 -6.30
N SER A 291 -6.19 -12.28 -7.21
CA SER A 291 -6.03 -12.53 -8.65
C SER A 291 -5.09 -11.55 -9.36
N LEU A 292 -4.70 -10.45 -8.71
CA LEU A 292 -3.86 -9.43 -9.32
C LEU A 292 -2.40 -9.92 -9.46
N PRO A 293 -1.82 -9.95 -10.68
CA PRO A 293 -0.47 -10.49 -10.90
C PRO A 293 0.63 -9.81 -10.08
N MET A 294 0.45 -8.52 -9.79
CA MET A 294 1.40 -7.69 -9.06
C MET A 294 1.36 -7.86 -7.55
N VAL A 295 0.33 -8.55 -7.04
CA VAL A 295 0.19 -8.80 -5.59
C VAL A 295 0.64 -10.24 -5.23
N GLY A 296 0.96 -11.06 -6.24
CA GLY A 296 1.77 -12.27 -6.13
C GLY A 296 1.19 -13.36 -5.21
N PRO A 297 1.99 -14.34 -4.74
CA PRO A 297 1.57 -15.19 -3.62
C PRO A 297 1.67 -14.38 -2.32
N PHE A 298 0.71 -13.46 -2.13
CA PHE A 298 0.53 -12.47 -1.06
C PHE A 298 1.47 -12.62 0.12
N GLN A 299 2.38 -11.65 0.21
CA GLN A 299 3.56 -11.70 1.04
C GLN A 299 3.44 -10.61 2.09
N ALA A 300 3.67 -10.97 3.34
CA ALA A 300 4.34 -10.04 4.21
C ALA A 300 5.86 -10.17 4.01
N LEU A 301 6.63 -9.16 4.38
CA LEU A 301 8.09 -9.22 4.38
C LEU A 301 8.56 -9.18 5.83
N ALA A 302 9.34 -10.19 6.22
CA ALA A 302 9.99 -10.22 7.51
C ALA A 302 11.51 -10.17 7.31
N PRO A 303 12.22 -9.30 8.04
CA PRO A 303 13.67 -9.32 8.10
C PRO A 303 14.16 -10.66 8.67
N ASP A 304 15.35 -11.09 8.30
CA ASP A 304 15.98 -12.31 8.78
C ASP A 304 16.69 -12.12 10.13
N VAL A 305 17.01 -10.88 10.49
CA VAL A 305 17.64 -10.49 11.75
C VAL A 305 16.71 -9.67 12.66
N PRO A 306 16.83 -9.78 13.99
CA PRO A 306 16.08 -8.96 14.95
C PRO A 306 16.44 -7.48 14.84
N VAL A 307 15.49 -6.59 15.15
CA VAL A 307 15.79 -5.17 15.36
C VAL A 307 16.73 -4.99 16.56
N PRO A 308 17.83 -4.21 16.44
CA PRO A 308 18.76 -3.96 17.54
C PRO A 308 18.09 -3.41 18.82
N GLU A 309 18.57 -3.83 19.99
CA GLU A 309 18.06 -3.36 21.30
C GLU A 309 18.20 -1.86 21.53
N ARG A 310 19.22 -1.23 20.93
CA ARG A 310 19.46 0.20 21.10
C ARG A 310 18.40 1.09 20.45
N SER A 311 17.58 0.53 19.56
CA SER A 311 16.46 1.27 18.96
C SER A 311 15.25 1.40 19.89
N LEU A 312 15.27 0.78 21.09
CA LEU A 312 14.14 0.70 22.01
C LEU A 312 14.13 1.75 23.14
N MET A 313 15.10 2.65 23.23
CA MET A 313 15.21 3.62 24.33
C MET A 313 15.78 4.93 23.74
N GLU A 314 15.22 6.13 23.90
CA GLU A 314 14.74 6.75 25.15
C GLU A 314 13.53 7.72 24.98
N ASP A 315 12.90 7.84 23.79
CA ASP A 315 11.93 8.92 23.50
C ASP A 315 10.43 8.51 23.41
N ALA A 316 10.04 7.35 23.94
CA ALA A 316 8.62 7.00 24.08
C ALA A 316 7.82 7.95 25.02
N GLY A 317 8.50 8.94 25.62
CA GLY A 317 7.92 9.99 26.47
C GLY A 317 7.14 11.08 25.73
N ASP A 318 7.38 11.29 24.44
CA ASP A 318 6.58 12.20 23.62
C ASP A 318 6.13 11.45 22.38
N ALA A 319 4.97 10.79 22.49
CA ALA A 319 4.10 10.65 21.34
C ALA A 319 4.07 12.02 20.65
N PHE A 320 4.49 12.08 19.37
CA PHE A 320 4.26 13.22 18.51
C PHE A 320 2.75 13.45 18.48
N LEU A 321 2.25 14.21 19.46
CA LEU A 321 0.86 14.57 19.56
C LEU A 321 0.53 15.26 18.23
N PRO A 322 -0.56 14.86 17.55
CA PRO A 322 -0.96 15.55 16.34
C PRO A 322 -1.12 17.02 16.73
N VAL A 323 -0.40 17.90 16.03
CA VAL A 323 -0.69 19.33 16.08
C VAL A 323 -2.13 19.46 15.60
N ALA A 324 -3.05 19.66 16.56
CA ALA A 324 -4.44 19.96 16.24
C ALA A 324 -4.43 21.18 15.33
N ARG A 325 -4.94 21.02 14.11
CA ARG A 325 -5.22 22.12 13.19
C ARG A 325 -6.54 22.78 13.57
#